data_AF-A0A430S010-F1
#
_entry.id   AF-A0A430S010-F1
#
_cell.length_a   1.000
_cell.length_b   1.000
_cell.length_c   1.000
_cell.angle_alpha   90.00
_cell.angle_beta   90.00
_cell.angle_gamma   90.00
#
_symmetry.space_group_name_H-M   'P 1'
#
loop_
_entity.id
_entity.type
_entity.pdbx_description
1 polymer ?
#
loop_
_entity_poly.entity_id
_entity_poly.type
_entity_poly.pdbx_seq_one_letter_code
_entity_poly.pdbx_strand_id
1 'polypeptide(L)' 'MRTDLAEFWRIVEEASWVRTDPTGQYYLVRHPELGWRLYQRGIEAAFLLAREEEALFWAPEFRVALPEVERS' A
#
# COMPACT_ATOMS: atom_id res chain seq x y z
N MET A 1 -4.84 9.01 -7.07
CA MET A 1 -4.08 9.12 -8.35
C MET A 1 -4.09 7.76 -9.03
N ARG A 2 -4.39 7.67 -10.34
CA ARG A 2 -4.35 6.41 -11.10
C ARG A 2 -2.90 5.99 -11.34
N THR A 3 -2.61 4.71 -11.21
CA THR A 3 -1.30 4.08 -11.40
C THR A 3 -1.50 2.84 -12.26
N ASP A 4 -0.73 2.71 -13.34
CA ASP A 4 -0.81 1.56 -14.23
C ASP A 4 -0.47 0.26 -13.49
N LEU A 5 -1.08 -0.87 -13.86
CA LEU A 5 -0.86 -2.13 -13.13
C LEU A 5 0.60 -2.58 -13.17
N ALA A 6 1.30 -2.36 -14.29
CA ALA A 6 2.72 -2.69 -14.38
C ALA A 6 3.56 -1.86 -13.39
N GLU A 7 3.28 -0.56 -13.28
CA GLU A 7 3.94 0.31 -12.31
C GLU A 7 3.58 -0.07 -10.87
N PHE A 8 2.30 -0.36 -10.60
CA PHE A 8 1.84 -0.80 -9.29
C PHE A 8 2.55 -2.08 -8.85
N TRP A 9 2.60 -3.11 -9.70
CA TRP A 9 3.27 -4.37 -9.36
C TRP A 9 4.78 -4.19 -9.17
N ARG A 10 5.41 -3.34 -9.97
CA ARG A 10 6.82 -2.96 -9.76
C ARG A 10 7.03 -2.32 -8.38
N ILE A 11 6.17 -1.38 -7.97
CA ILE A 11 6.24 -0.76 -6.65
C ILE A 11 6.04 -1.79 -5.53
N VAL A 12 5.13 -2.75 -5.71
CA VAL A 12 4.90 -3.84 -4.74
C VAL A 12 6.11 -4.76 -4.64
N GLU A 13 6.75 -5.09 -5.76
CA GLU A 13 7.95 -5.94 -5.82
C GLU A 13 9.18 -5.26 -5.20
N GLU A 14 9.37 -3.96 -5.46
CA GLU A 14 10.48 -3.16 -4.93
C GLU A 14 10.26 -2.70 -3.47
N ALA A 15 9.06 -2.92 -2.90
CA ALA A 15 8.74 -2.52 -1.54
C ALA A 15 9.51 -3.36 -0.51
N SER A 16 10.06 -2.69 0.50
CA SER A 16 10.70 -3.36 1.64
C SER A 16 9.68 -4.00 2.59
N TRP A 17 8.41 -3.61 2.48
CA TRP A 17 7.33 -4.17 3.27
C TRP A 17 6.00 -4.06 2.52
N VAL A 18 5.19 -5.13 2.59
CA VAL A 18 3.87 -5.20 1.96
C VAL A 18 2.89 -5.90 2.90
N ARG A 19 1.68 -5.33 3.02
CA ARG A 19 0.48 -6.02 3.53
C ARG A 19 -0.69 -5.77 2.60
N THR A 20 -1.59 -6.74 2.58
CA THR A 20 -2.84 -6.66 1.83
C THR A 20 -4.00 -7.06 2.72
N ASP A 21 -5.19 -6.55 2.41
CA ASP A 21 -6.41 -6.99 3.06
C ASP A 21 -6.79 -8.42 2.60
N PRO A 22 -7.71 -9.12 3.30
CA PRO A 22 -8.09 -10.49 2.97
C PRO A 22 -8.66 -10.67 1.55
N THR A 23 -9.19 -9.62 0.92
CA THR A 23 -9.73 -9.69 -0.45
C THR A 23 -8.67 -9.47 -1.52
N GLY A 24 -7.46 -9.04 -1.15
CA GLY A 24 -6.41 -8.69 -2.10
C GLY A 24 -6.75 -7.45 -2.92
N GLN A 25 -7.59 -6.55 -2.40
CA GLN A 25 -8.03 -5.31 -3.04
C GLN A 25 -7.25 -4.10 -2.56
N TYR A 26 -6.86 -4.04 -1.28
CA TYR A 26 -6.13 -2.93 -0.69
C TYR A 26 -4.73 -3.36 -0.29
N TYR A 27 -3.75 -2.50 -0.57
CA TYR A 27 -2.34 -2.75 -0.33
C TYR A 27 -1.73 -1.59 0.42
N LEU A 28 -1.12 -1.87 1.56
CA LEU A 28 -0.22 -0.95 2.23
C LEU A 28 1.21 -1.39 1.93
N VAL A 29 1.99 -0.51 1.33
CA VAL A 29 3.38 -0.77 0.96
C VAL A 29 4.30 0.27 1.58
N ARG A 30 5.50 -0.16 1.99
CA ARG A 30 6.62 0.73 2.29
C ARG A 30 7.65 0.57 1.19
N HIS A 31 7.75 1.57 0.33
CA HIS A 31 8.76 1.61 -0.71
C HIS A 31 10.00 2.38 -0.21
N PRO A 32 11.23 1.90 -0.45
CA PRO A 32 12.45 2.57 0.01
C PRO A 32 12.56 4.03 -0.41
N GLU A 33 12.17 4.35 -1.64
CA GLU A 33 12.27 5.70 -2.23
C GLU A 33 10.98 6.51 -2.18
N LEU A 34 9.83 5.83 -2.07
CA LEU A 34 8.51 6.47 -2.23
C LEU A 34 7.70 6.52 -0.93
N GLY A 35 8.31 6.04 0.17
CA GLY A 35 7.72 6.01 1.49
C GLY A 35 6.51 5.08 1.60
N TRP A 36 5.60 5.42 2.52
CA TRP A 36 4.37 4.65 2.71
C TRP A 36 3.33 4.98 1.65
N ARG A 37 2.65 3.96 1.14
CA ARG A 37 1.57 4.14 0.17
C ARG A 37 0.45 3.15 0.39
N LEU A 38 -0.77 3.66 0.31
CA LEU A 38 -1.99 2.87 0.35
C LEU A 38 -2.65 2.87 -1.02
N TYR A 39 -2.80 1.69 -1.61
CA TYR A 39 -3.41 1.49 -2.91
C TYR A 39 -4.71 0.71 -2.82
N GLN A 40 -5.65 1.01 -3.71
CA GLN A 40 -6.74 0.13 -4.10
C GLN A 40 -6.44 -0.47 -5.47
N ARG A 41 -6.36 -1.79 -5.57
CA ARG A 41 -6.18 -2.54 -6.81
C ARG A 41 -7.53 -2.70 -7.51
N GLY A 42 -7.68 -2.08 -8.68
CA GLY A 42 -8.75 -2.35 -9.62
C GLY A 42 -8.36 -3.43 -10.64
N ILE A 43 -9.25 -3.66 -11.62
CA ILE A 43 -9.02 -4.65 -12.70
C ILE A 43 -8.00 -4.14 -13.72
N GLU A 44 -8.00 -2.85 -14.02
CA GLU A 44 -7.16 -2.24 -15.09
C GLU A 44 -6.06 -1.31 -14.56
N ALA A 45 -6.16 -0.89 -13.31
CA ALA A 45 -5.25 0.05 -12.68
C ALA A 45 -5.30 -0.08 -11.17
N ALA A 46 -4.27 0.42 -10.50
CA ALA A 46 -4.32 0.70 -9.07
C ALA A 46 -4.57 2.19 -8.83
N PHE A 47 -5.23 2.50 -7.72
CA PHE A 47 -5.49 3.87 -7.31
C PHE A 47 -4.72 4.13 -6.01
N LEU A 48 -3.77 5.06 -6.07
CA LEU A 48 -3.12 5.58 -4.87
C LEU A 48 -4.13 6.41 -4.09
N LEU A 49 -4.49 5.91 -2.91
CA LEU A 49 -5.46 6.51 -2.00
C LEU A 49 -4.80 7.50 -1.04
N ALA A 50 -3.64 7.13 -0.48
CA ALA A 50 -2.93 7.93 0.52
C ALA A 50 -1.42 7.68 0.48
N ARG A 51 -0.65 8.63 1.03
CA ARG A 51 0.82 8.61 1.11
C ARG A 51 1.28 8.85 2.53
N GLU A 52 2.48 8.37 2.86
CA GLU A 52 3.16 8.60 4.13
C GLU A 52 2.26 8.33 5.35
N GLU A 53 2.17 9.27 6.30
CA GLU A 53 1.37 9.13 7.52
C GLU A 53 -0.12 8.88 7.22
N GLU A 54 -0.67 9.47 6.16
CA GLU A 54 -2.07 9.24 5.78
C GLU A 54 -2.30 7.78 5.35
N ALA A 55 -1.31 7.15 4.70
CA ALA A 55 -1.42 5.75 4.31
C ALA A 55 -1.54 4.83 5.54
N LEU A 56 -0.76 5.12 6.60
CA LEU A 56 -0.83 4.42 7.87
C LEU A 56 -2.14 4.72 8.62
N PHE A 57 -2.58 5.98 8.60
CA PHE A 57 -3.82 6.39 9.24
C PHE A 57 -5.05 5.65 8.66
N TRP A 58 -5.12 5.53 7.33
CA TRP A 58 -6.27 4.94 6.65
C TRP A 58 -6.22 3.41 6.50
N ALA A 59 -5.05 2.78 6.53
CA ALA A 59 -4.92 1.34 6.32
C ALA A 59 -5.87 0.45 7.17
N PRO A 60 -6.11 0.73 8.47
CA PRO A 60 -7.04 -0.04 9.29
C PRO A 60 -8.50 0.00 8.80
N GLU A 61 -8.95 1.15 8.26
CA GLU A 61 -10.30 1.31 7.72
C GLU A 61 -10.54 0.38 6.52
N PHE A 62 -9.47 0.07 5.78
CA PHE A 62 -9.48 -0.90 4.67
C PHE A 62 -9.07 -2.32 5.09
N ARG A 63 -9.00 -2.59 6.40
CA ARG A 63 -8.62 -3.88 6.98
C ARG A 63 -7.22 -4.35 6.60
N VAL A 64 -6.32 -3.41 6.26
CA VAL A 64 -4.91 -3.71 6.04
C VAL A 64 -4.18 -3.53 7.37
N ALA A 65 -3.50 -4.59 7.81
CA ALA A 65 -2.74 -4.55 9.06
C ALA A 65 -1.59 -3.54 8.98
N LEU A 66 -1.36 -2.80 10.06
CA LEU A 66 -0.21 -1.92 10.22
C LEU A 66 1.07 -2.72 10.47
N PRO A 67 2.26 -2.15 10.19
CA PRO A 67 3.50 -2.71 10.69
C PRO A 67 3.43 -2.83 12.21
N GLU A 68 3.88 -3.97 12.74
CA GLU A 68 4.14 -4.10 14.17
C GLU A 68 5.22 -3.09 14.52
N VAL A 69 4.87 -2.09 15.33
CA VAL A 69 5.87 -1.14 15.84
C VAL A 69 6.74 -1.93 16.79
N GLU A 70 7.98 -2.25 16.41
CA GLU A 70 8.98 -2.69 17.36
C GLU A 70 9.15 -1.56 18.38
N ARG A 71 8.49 -1.70 19.53
CA ARG A 71 8.78 -0.89 20.70
C ARG A 71 10.15 -1.34 21.21
N SER A 72 11.20 -0.73 20.68
CA SER A 72 12.52 -0.72 21.30
C SER A 72 12.49 0.14 22.56
#